data_AF-A0A5S4TDW6-F1
#
_entry.id   AF-A0A5S4TDW6-F1
#
_cell.length_a   1.000
_cell.length_b   1.000
_cell.length_c   1.000
_cell.angle_alpha   90.00
_cell.angle_beta   90.00
_cell.angle_gamma   90.00
#
_symmetry.space_group_name_H-M   'P 1'
#
loop_
_entity.id
_entity.type
_entity.pdbx_description
1 polymer ?
#
loop_
_entity_poly.entity_id
_entity_poly.type
_entity_poly.pdbx_seq_one_letter_code
_entity_poly.pdbx_strand_id
1 'polypeptide(L)' 'MASTTTVCVIIAAKNAERTIGRAIASALRETAVSEVVVVDDGSDDST' A
#
# COMPACT_ATOMS: atom_id res chain seq x y z
N MET A 1 0.32 28.51 -8.32
CA MET A 1 -0.04 27.12 -8.65
C MET A 1 0.25 26.29 -7.42
N ALA A 2 -0.76 25.67 -6.80
CA ALA A 2 -0.50 24.76 -5.67
C ALA A 2 0.25 23.54 -6.21
N SER A 3 1.39 23.19 -5.60
CA SER A 3 2.07 21.92 -5.87
C SER A 3 1.12 20.80 -5.46
N THR A 4 0.62 20.01 -6.41
CA THR A 4 -0.11 18.77 -6.12
C THR A 4 0.92 17.71 -5.73
N THR A 5 1.53 17.89 -4.57
CA THR A 5 2.47 16.92 -4.02
C THR A 5 1.73 15.61 -3.83
N THR A 6 2.19 14.57 -4.51
CA THR A 6 1.62 13.22 -4.39
C THR A 6 2.55 12.34 -3.56
N VAL A 7 1.96 11.30 -2.97
CA VAL A 7 2.64 10.35 -2.10
C VAL A 7 2.62 8.98 -2.78
N CYS A 8 3.79 8.33 -2.81
CA CYS A 8 3.91 6.91 -3.06
C CYS A 8 3.95 6.18 -1.71
N VAL A 9 3.08 5.21 -1.52
CA VAL A 9 3.01 4.39 -0.30
C VAL A 9 3.71 3.06 -0.56
N ILE A 10 4.76 2.76 0.19
CA ILE A 10 5.44 1.46 0.16
C ILE A 10 4.94 0.60 1.31
N ILE A 11 4.47 -0.60 1.01
CA ILE A 11 4.02 -1.59 2.00
C ILE A 11 4.89 -2.84 1.85
N ALA A 12 5.84 -3.03 2.76
CA ALA A 12 6.50 -4.33 2.90
C ALA A 12 5.54 -5.30 3.62
N ALA A 13 5.24 -6.43 3.00
CA ALA A 13 4.28 -7.41 3.50
C ALA A 13 4.97 -8.76 3.71
N LYS A 14 4.83 -9.32 4.92
CA LYS A 14 5.23 -10.68 5.26
C LYS A 14 4.10 -11.32 6.05
N ASN A 15 3.49 -12.36 5.50
CA ASN A 15 2.41 -13.12 6.14
C ASN A 15 1.25 -12.22 6.62
N ALA A 16 0.81 -11.33 5.73
CA ALA A 16 -0.19 -10.31 5.96
C ALA A 16 -1.55 -10.64 5.32
N GLU A 17 -1.85 -11.91 5.01
CA GLU A 17 -3.09 -12.32 4.31
C GLU A 17 -4.36 -11.68 4.89
N ARG A 18 -4.40 -11.51 6.23
CA ARG A 18 -5.58 -11.01 6.96
C ARG A 18 -5.75 -9.50 6.89
N THR A 19 -4.71 -8.75 6.52
CA THR A 19 -4.67 -7.29 6.66
C THR A 19 -4.22 -6.55 5.41
N ILE A 20 -3.47 -7.19 4.51
CA ILE A 20 -2.86 -6.53 3.34
C ILE A 20 -3.91 -5.88 2.44
N GLY A 21 -5.03 -6.58 2.16
CA GLY A 21 -6.13 -6.02 1.37
C GLY A 21 -6.75 -4.77 2.01
N ARG A 22 -6.90 -4.74 3.34
CA ARG A 22 -7.41 -3.56 4.06
C ARG A 22 -6.42 -2.40 4.01
N ALA A 23 -5.12 -2.68 4.13
CA ALA A 23 -4.08 -1.66 4.07
C ALA A 23 -4.03 -0.98 2.69
N ILE A 24 -3.99 -1.79 1.61
CA ILE A 24 -4.03 -1.30 0.23
C ILE A 24 -5.30 -0.45 0.00
N ALA A 25 -6.46 -0.99 0.39
CA ALA A 25 -7.73 -0.28 0.22
C ALA A 25 -7.81 1.02 1.01
N SER A 26 -7.17 1.12 2.18
CA SER A 26 -7.10 2.38 2.92
C SER A 26 -6.17 3.40 2.25
N ALA A 27 -5.00 2.98 1.77
CA ALA A 27 -4.04 3.86 1.11
C ALA A 27 -4.61 4.47 -0.18
N LEU A 28 -5.30 3.64 -0.99
CA LEU A 28 -5.90 4.09 -2.25
C LEU A 28 -7.11 5.03 -2.08
N ARG A 29 -7.65 5.19 -0.86
CA ARG A 29 -8.72 6.17 -0.59
C ARG A 29 -8.19 7.58 -0.31
N GLU A 30 -6.92 7.71 0.03
CA GLU A 30 -6.32 9.01 0.36
C GLU A 30 -6.07 9.82 -0.90
N THR A 31 -6.54 11.06 -0.93
CA THR A 31 -6.52 11.91 -2.14
C THR A 31 -5.12 12.33 -2.59
N ALA A 32 -4.14 12.29 -1.68
CA ALA A 32 -2.74 12.59 -1.98
C ALA A 32 -1.94 11.37 -2.47
N VAL A 33 -2.48 10.15 -2.34
CA VAL A 33 -1.79 8.92 -2.75
C VAL A 33 -1.99 8.70 -4.24
N SER A 34 -0.89 8.67 -4.99
CA SER A 34 -0.89 8.39 -6.43
C SER A 34 -0.49 6.96 -6.77
N GLU A 35 0.23 6.30 -5.87
CA GLU A 35 0.79 4.97 -6.09
C GLU A 35 0.88 4.19 -4.76
N VAL A 36 0.60 2.89 -4.84
CA VAL A 36 0.85 1.94 -3.74
C VAL A 36 1.71 0.82 -4.30
N VAL A 37 2.91 0.66 -3.76
CA VAL A 37 3.83 -0.43 -4.10
C VAL A 37 3.85 -1.41 -2.94
N VAL A 38 3.43 -2.64 -3.19
CA VAL A 38 3.50 -3.74 -2.22
C VAL A 38 4.73 -4.57 -2.54
N VAL A 39 5.58 -4.78 -1.54
CA VAL A 39 6.74 -5.66 -1.61
C VAL A 39 6.43 -6.87 -0.75
N ASP A 40 6.10 -8.00 -1.39
CA ASP A 40 6.01 -9.28 -0.68
C ASP A 40 7.42 -9.76 -0.31
N ASP A 41 7.69 -9.86 0.99
CA ASP A 41 8.97 -10.25 1.57
C ASP A 41 9.08 -11.79 1.71
N GLY A 42 8.55 -12.50 0.72
CA GLY A 42 8.55 -13.96 0.60
C GLY A 42 7.58 -14.63 1.56
N SER A 43 6.32 -14.20 1.57
CA SER A 43 5.27 -14.79 2.41
C SER A 43 5.06 -16.28 2.12
N ASP A 44 4.67 -17.03 3.16
CA ASP A 44 4.30 -18.45 3.06
C ASP A 44 2.79 -18.70 3.29
N ASP A 45 2.02 -17.62 3.36
CA ASP A 45 0.55 -17.62 3.41
C ASP A 45 -0.05 -17.03 2.11
N SER A 46 -1.33 -16.61 2.15
CA SER A 46 -2.01 -16.02 0.98
C SER A 46 -1.93 -14.48 0.93
N THR A 47 -0.84 -13.89 1.41
CA THR A 47 -0.54 -12.46 1.22
C THR A 47 -0.54 -12.07 -0.26
#